data_AF-A0A644SLG4-F1
#
_entry.id   AF-A0A644SLG4-F1
#
_cell.length_a   1.000
_cell.length_b   1.000
_cell.length_c   1.000
_cell.angle_alpha   90.00
_cell.angle_beta   90.00
_cell.angle_gamma   90.00
#
_symmetry.space_group_name_H-M   'P 1'
#
loop_
_entity.id
_entity.type
_entity.pdbx_description
1 polymer ?
#
loop_
_entity_poly.entity_id
_entity_poly.type
_entity_poly.pdbx_seq_one_letter_code
_entity_poly.pdbx_strand_id
1 'polypeptide(L)'
;MKYLWIFSLFFLFGCKKSETQNSLSIKNNSENVDWIVGKWKISEQPFEFFPFQYDDKICQLDKDAIIEFKSDHQIIFSNQEKENCKIEGTYTLNLIDEFNQPNSDWLNINFDNKKFVYSIEKNDKNSAIIHSYIFPRYILKYINITEDEIFSKYEKPGFEIKIQKIK
;
A
#
# COMPACT_ATOMS: atom_id res chain seq x y z
N MET A 1 58.10 -35.85 -40.28
CA MET A 1 58.61 -35.47 -38.94
C MET A 1 57.96 -34.16 -38.52
N LYS A 2 57.49 -34.11 -37.26
CA LYS A 2 57.42 -32.96 -36.35
C LYS A 2 56.49 -31.76 -36.67
N TYR A 3 55.37 -31.75 -35.94
CA TYR A 3 54.72 -30.67 -35.16
C TYR A 3 54.85 -29.20 -35.58
N LEU A 4 53.70 -28.49 -35.63
CA LEU A 4 53.25 -27.45 -34.67
C LEU A 4 51.94 -26.85 -35.23
N TRP A 5 50.75 -27.14 -34.68
CA TRP A 5 50.10 -26.42 -33.58
C TRP A 5 50.17 -24.89 -33.72
N ILE A 6 49.03 -24.26 -34.04
CA ILE A 6 48.50 -23.12 -33.28
C ILE A 6 46.98 -23.10 -33.40
N PHE A 7 46.39 -23.07 -32.21
CA PHE A 7 45.00 -22.90 -31.87
C PHE A 7 44.40 -21.61 -32.42
N SER A 8 43.17 -21.69 -32.92
CA SER A 8 42.21 -20.60 -32.79
C SER A 8 40.82 -21.20 -32.60
N LEU A 9 40.55 -21.59 -31.35
CA LEU A 9 39.19 -21.85 -30.88
C LEU A 9 38.55 -20.47 -30.63
N PHE A 10 37.79 -19.96 -31.59
CA PHE A 10 36.79 -18.93 -31.29
C PHE A 10 35.63 -19.62 -30.56
N PHE A 11 35.73 -19.69 -29.23
CA PHE A 11 34.58 -19.89 -28.36
C PHE A 11 33.64 -18.69 -28.53
N LEU A 12 32.71 -18.78 -29.48
CA LEU A 12 31.46 -18.03 -29.38
C LEU A 12 30.63 -18.69 -28.27
N PHE A 13 30.95 -18.36 -27.02
CA PHE A 13 29.97 -18.45 -25.94
C PHE A 13 28.85 -17.48 -26.28
N GLY A 14 27.84 -17.98 -27.00
CA GLY A 14 26.53 -17.38 -26.96
C GLY A 14 26.08 -17.41 -25.50
N CYS A 15 26.12 -16.27 -24.82
CA CYS A 15 25.34 -16.06 -23.62
C CYS A 15 23.90 -16.41 -23.99
N LYS A 16 23.44 -17.60 -23.59
CA LYS A 16 22.02 -17.88 -23.46
C LYS A 16 21.52 -16.83 -22.49
N LYS A 17 20.86 -15.81 -23.04
CA LYS A 17 20.09 -14.84 -22.27
C LYS A 17 19.06 -15.70 -21.53
N SER A 18 19.35 -16.00 -20.27
CA SER A 18 18.37 -16.54 -19.35
C SER A 18 17.36 -15.43 -19.20
N GLU A 19 16.32 -15.46 -20.02
CA GLU A 19 15.08 -14.79 -19.70
C GLU A 19 14.56 -15.50 -18.46
N THR A 20 14.99 -15.03 -17.30
CA THR A 20 14.23 -15.17 -16.07
C THR A 20 12.96 -14.37 -16.32
N GLN A 21 12.00 -15.00 -16.99
CA GLN A 21 10.62 -14.60 -16.89
C GLN A 21 10.24 -14.86 -15.43
N ASN A 22 10.49 -13.86 -14.57
CA ASN A 22 9.62 -13.64 -13.44
C ASN A 22 8.28 -13.25 -14.05
N SER A 23 7.53 -14.26 -14.52
CA SER A 23 6.10 -14.11 -14.62
C SER A 23 5.67 -13.90 -13.17
N LEU A 24 5.49 -12.63 -12.77
CA LEU A 24 4.63 -12.29 -11.64
C LEU A 24 3.30 -12.96 -11.95
N SER A 25 3.11 -14.17 -11.45
CA SER A 25 1.81 -14.78 -11.42
C SER A 25 1.04 -13.97 -10.38
N ILE A 26 0.36 -12.92 -10.84
CA ILE A 26 -0.69 -12.28 -10.07
C ILE A 26 -1.75 -13.37 -9.92
N LYS A 27 -1.64 -14.17 -8.84
CA LYS A 27 -2.73 -15.01 -8.39
C LYS A 27 -3.81 -14.05 -7.94
N ASN A 28 -4.76 -13.77 -8.82
CA ASN A 28 -6.04 -13.19 -8.45
C ASN A 28 -6.79 -14.23 -7.59
N ASN A 29 -6.38 -14.37 -6.33
CA ASN A 29 -7.10 -15.15 -5.34
C ASN A 29 -8.27 -14.30 -4.87
N SER A 30 -9.42 -14.47 -5.53
CA SER A 30 -10.69 -13.86 -5.11
C SER A 30 -11.09 -14.25 -3.68
N GLU A 31 -10.51 -15.33 -3.13
CA GLU A 31 -10.75 -15.80 -1.75
C GLU A 31 -10.15 -14.89 -0.66
N ASN A 32 -9.23 -13.98 -0.99
CA ASN A 32 -8.53 -13.18 0.03
C ASN A 32 -9.16 -11.80 0.32
N VAL A 33 -10.26 -11.43 -0.35
CA VAL A 33 -10.88 -10.10 -0.19
C VAL A 33 -11.93 -10.06 0.92
N ASP A 34 -12.50 -11.20 1.33
CA ASP A 34 -13.64 -11.21 2.26
C ASP A 34 -13.32 -10.70 3.66
N TRP A 35 -12.07 -10.82 4.11
CA TRP A 35 -11.72 -10.45 5.48
C TRP A 35 -11.80 -8.93 5.71
N ILE A 36 -11.44 -8.13 4.69
CA ILE A 36 -11.40 -6.67 4.78
C ILE A 36 -12.80 -6.06 4.62
N VAL A 37 -13.75 -6.75 3.97
CA VAL A 37 -15.09 -6.22 3.72
C VAL A 37 -15.79 -5.85 5.02
N GLY A 38 -16.34 -4.63 5.08
CA GLY A 38 -17.05 -4.07 6.22
C GLY A 38 -16.60 -2.65 6.56
N LYS A 39 -17.18 -2.11 7.63
CA LYS A 39 -16.84 -0.79 8.17
C LYS A 39 -15.75 -0.90 9.22
N TRP A 40 -14.82 0.04 9.19
CA TRP A 40 -13.67 0.10 10.06
C TRP A 40 -13.53 1.52 10.60
N LYS A 41 -13.32 1.66 11.91
CA LYS A 41 -12.90 2.91 12.52
C LYS A 41 -11.40 2.95 12.64
N ILE A 42 -10.82 4.13 12.58
CA ILE A 42 -9.43 4.34 12.95
C ILE A 42 -9.34 4.26 14.47
N SER A 43 -8.48 3.38 15.00
CA SER A 43 -8.24 3.25 16.44
C SER A 43 -6.97 3.96 16.88
N GLU A 44 -5.98 4.08 16.01
CA GLU A 44 -4.72 4.75 16.30
C GLU A 44 -4.09 5.23 15.00
N GLN A 45 -3.63 6.48 14.97
CA GLN A 45 -2.83 7.03 13.88
C GLN A 45 -1.98 8.21 14.38
N PRO A 46 -0.88 8.55 13.69
CA PRO A 46 0.02 9.60 14.14
C PRO A 46 -0.41 11.03 13.78
N PHE A 47 -1.58 11.21 13.15
CA PHE A 47 -2.04 12.48 12.59
C PHE A 47 -3.43 12.88 13.14
N GLU A 48 -3.68 14.18 13.22
CA GLU A 48 -5.00 14.74 13.54
C GLU A 48 -5.97 14.75 12.33
N PHE A 49 -5.53 14.22 11.18
CA PHE A 49 -6.30 14.13 9.94
C PHE A 49 -5.94 12.83 9.21
N PHE A 50 -6.82 12.37 8.34
CA PHE A 50 -6.56 11.13 7.62
C PHE A 50 -5.57 11.32 6.44
N PRO A 51 -4.57 10.45 6.25
CA PRO A 51 -3.46 10.70 5.34
C PRO A 51 -3.74 10.35 3.86
N PHE A 52 -4.83 10.91 3.32
CA PHE A 52 -5.03 11.07 1.86
C PHE A 52 -5.02 12.55 1.41
N GLN A 53 -4.40 12.83 0.26
CA GLN A 53 -4.37 14.18 -0.31
C GLN A 53 -5.73 14.51 -0.95
N TYR A 54 -6.46 15.44 -0.36
CA TYR A 54 -7.63 16.04 -0.98
C TYR A 54 -7.34 17.49 -1.32
N ASP A 55 -7.32 17.80 -2.61
CA ASP A 55 -7.14 19.18 -3.09
C ASP A 55 -8.41 20.02 -2.85
N ASP A 56 -9.54 19.35 -2.58
CA ASP A 56 -10.82 20.00 -2.31
C ASP A 56 -10.96 20.31 -0.81
N LYS A 57 -10.72 21.58 -0.46
CA LYS A 57 -10.75 22.10 0.92
C LYS A 57 -12.09 21.91 1.63
N ILE A 58 -13.14 21.50 0.91
CA ILE A 58 -14.51 21.37 1.42
C ILE A 58 -14.69 20.07 2.24
N CYS A 59 -13.89 19.03 2.00
CA CYS A 59 -13.99 17.77 2.74
C CYS A 59 -12.61 17.28 3.20
N GLN A 60 -12.30 17.56 4.47
CA GLN A 60 -11.16 16.98 5.18
C GLN A 60 -11.66 15.88 6.11
N LEU A 61 -11.16 14.67 5.88
CA LEU A 61 -11.37 13.55 6.79
C LEU A 61 -10.62 13.83 8.10
N ASP A 62 -11.36 13.82 9.21
CA ASP A 62 -10.76 13.97 10.53
C ASP A 62 -10.11 12.66 10.98
N LYS A 63 -9.51 12.69 12.17
CA LYS A 63 -8.81 11.53 12.70
C LYS A 63 -9.71 10.34 13.05
N ASP A 64 -11.01 10.57 13.16
CA ASP A 64 -12.02 9.59 13.57
C ASP A 64 -12.82 9.07 12.37
N ALA A 65 -12.33 9.32 11.15
CA ALA A 65 -12.93 8.85 9.92
C ALA A 65 -13.14 7.31 9.91
N ILE A 66 -14.22 6.90 9.27
CA ILE A 66 -14.57 5.52 8.98
C ILE A 66 -14.07 5.18 7.57
N ILE A 67 -13.56 3.96 7.44
CA ILE A 67 -13.25 3.31 6.17
C ILE A 67 -14.24 2.17 5.96
N GLU A 68 -14.96 2.15 4.85
CA GLU A 68 -15.86 1.07 4.47
C GLU A 68 -15.36 0.40 3.20
N PHE A 69 -15.01 -0.88 3.30
CA PHE A 69 -14.68 -1.73 2.15
C PHE A 69 -15.91 -2.53 1.77
N LYS A 70 -16.38 -2.38 0.53
CA LYS A 70 -17.52 -3.12 0.02
C LYS A 70 -17.08 -4.34 -0.79
N SER A 71 -17.95 -5.35 -0.84
CA SER A 71 -17.70 -6.59 -1.59
C SER A 71 -17.61 -6.41 -3.11
N ASP A 72 -18.07 -5.27 -3.65
CA ASP A 72 -17.96 -4.89 -5.05
C ASP A 72 -16.70 -4.07 -5.37
N HIS A 73 -15.69 -4.12 -4.48
CA HIS A 73 -14.42 -3.41 -4.60
C HIS A 73 -14.51 -1.88 -4.50
N GLN A 74 -15.65 -1.33 -4.03
CA GLN A 74 -15.72 0.07 -3.65
C GLN A 74 -15.12 0.30 -2.25
N ILE A 75 -14.49 1.44 -2.07
CA ILE A 75 -14.03 1.92 -0.77
C ILE A 75 -14.62 3.30 -0.49
N ILE A 76 -15.09 3.50 0.73
CA ILE A 76 -15.68 4.77 1.17
C ILE A 76 -14.93 5.24 2.40
N PHE A 77 -14.55 6.51 2.40
CA PHE A 77 -14.07 7.22 3.57
C PHE A 77 -15.09 8.27 3.99
N SER A 78 -15.43 8.32 5.27
CA SER A 78 -16.42 9.28 5.78
C SER A 78 -16.16 9.67 7.22
N ASN A 79 -16.40 10.92 7.58
CA ASN A 79 -16.36 11.34 8.99
C ASN A 79 -17.62 10.85 9.72
N GLN A 80 -17.47 10.44 10.99
CA GLN A 80 -18.61 9.97 11.80
C GLN A 80 -19.66 11.06 12.02
N GLU A 81 -19.20 12.29 12.31
CA GLU A 81 -20.07 13.39 12.75
C GLU A 81 -20.39 14.40 11.64
N LYS A 82 -19.72 14.29 10.48
CA LYS A 82 -19.88 15.22 9.35
C LYS A 82 -20.40 14.47 8.14
N GLU A 83 -21.73 14.35 8.06
CA GLU A 83 -22.45 13.63 7.00
C GLU A 83 -22.09 14.12 5.58
N ASN A 84 -21.63 15.37 5.46
CA ASN A 84 -21.29 15.99 4.17
C ASN A 84 -19.86 15.70 3.68
N CYS A 85 -19.03 14.99 4.43
CA CYS A 85 -17.66 14.67 4.03
C CYS A 85 -17.49 13.17 3.79
N LYS A 86 -17.73 12.78 2.53
CA LYS A 86 -17.65 11.41 2.02
C LYS A 86 -16.82 11.37 0.76
N ILE A 87 -15.91 10.40 0.68
CA ILE A 87 -14.99 10.20 -0.43
C ILE A 87 -15.12 8.74 -0.87
N GLU A 88 -15.37 8.52 -2.15
CA GLU A 88 -15.63 7.19 -2.71
C GLU A 88 -14.60 6.86 -3.79
N GLY A 89 -14.00 5.68 -3.71
CA GLY A 89 -13.06 5.17 -4.69
C GLY A 89 -13.23 3.69 -4.93
N THR A 90 -12.23 3.10 -5.58
CA THR A 90 -12.13 1.64 -5.74
C THR A 90 -10.87 1.12 -5.08
N TYR A 91 -10.87 -0.14 -4.65
CA TYR A 91 -9.70 -0.77 -4.07
C TYR A 91 -9.41 -2.16 -4.66
N THR A 92 -8.14 -2.55 -4.64
CA THR A 92 -7.71 -3.93 -4.88
C THR A 92 -6.70 -4.36 -3.82
N LEU A 93 -6.76 -5.63 -3.41
CA LEU A 93 -5.77 -6.27 -2.54
C LEU A 93 -4.94 -7.26 -3.37
N ASN A 94 -3.62 -7.08 -3.38
CA ASN A 94 -2.70 -8.01 -4.04
C ASN A 94 -1.79 -8.65 -2.99
N LEU A 95 -1.75 -9.98 -2.95
CA LEU A 95 -0.89 -10.72 -2.03
C LEU A 95 0.58 -10.31 -2.15
N ILE A 96 1.25 -10.14 -1.01
CA ILE A 96 2.71 -9.94 -0.94
C ILE A 96 3.39 -11.30 -0.81
N ASP A 97 3.55 -12.01 -1.93
CA ASP A 97 4.25 -13.32 -1.94
C ASP A 97 5.79 -13.17 -1.84
N GLU A 98 6.36 -11.98 -2.10
CA GLU A 98 7.80 -11.85 -2.39
C GLU A 98 8.72 -11.64 -1.16
N PHE A 99 8.20 -11.49 0.06
CA PHE A 99 9.03 -11.12 1.23
C PHE A 99 8.82 -11.93 2.52
N ASN A 100 8.22 -13.12 2.47
CA ASN A 100 7.94 -13.93 3.66
C ASN A 100 7.19 -13.15 4.77
N GLN A 101 6.30 -12.23 4.40
CA GLN A 101 5.39 -11.57 5.34
C GLN A 101 4.02 -12.26 5.25
N PRO A 102 3.80 -13.38 5.96
CA PRO A 102 2.49 -13.98 6.01
C PRO A 102 1.50 -12.94 6.57
N ASN A 103 0.36 -12.78 5.91
CA ASN A 103 -0.77 -11.89 6.28
C ASN A 103 -0.69 -10.42 5.86
N SER A 104 0.22 -10.05 4.96
CA SER A 104 0.26 -8.71 4.37
C SER A 104 -0.19 -8.68 2.90
N ASP A 105 -1.02 -7.72 2.55
CA ASP A 105 -1.51 -7.45 1.20
C ASP A 105 -1.12 -6.02 0.76
N TRP A 106 -0.88 -5.80 -0.54
CA TRP A 106 -0.83 -4.47 -1.13
C TRP A 106 -2.25 -3.93 -1.34
N LEU A 107 -2.65 -2.97 -0.52
CA LEU A 107 -3.85 -2.18 -0.68
C LEU A 107 -3.62 -1.06 -1.69
N ASN A 108 -4.21 -1.23 -2.87
CA ASN A 108 -4.22 -0.21 -3.92
C ASN A 108 -5.57 0.50 -3.89
N ILE A 109 -5.59 1.81 -3.71
CA ILE A 109 -6.80 2.63 -3.72
C ILE A 109 -6.73 3.58 -4.90
N ASN A 110 -7.78 3.60 -5.72
CA ASN A 110 -7.92 4.52 -6.85
C ASN A 110 -9.04 5.51 -6.58
N PHE A 111 -8.73 6.80 -6.68
CA PHE A 111 -9.63 7.92 -6.47
C PHE A 111 -9.26 9.07 -7.40
N ASP A 112 -10.20 9.66 -8.13
CA ASP A 112 -9.97 10.82 -9.03
C ASP A 112 -8.68 10.73 -9.88
N ASN A 113 -8.46 9.58 -10.53
CA ASN A 113 -7.27 9.26 -11.33
C ASN A 113 -5.93 9.25 -10.56
N LYS A 114 -5.96 9.34 -9.23
CA LYS A 114 -4.81 9.13 -8.34
C LYS A 114 -4.84 7.71 -7.82
N LYS A 115 -3.64 7.12 -7.71
CA LYS A 115 -3.43 5.80 -7.12
C LYS A 115 -2.63 5.95 -5.84
N PHE A 116 -3.14 5.40 -4.76
CA PHE A 116 -2.47 5.29 -3.47
C PHE A 116 -2.18 3.83 -3.18
N VAL A 117 -0.98 3.56 -2.65
CA VAL A 117 -0.51 2.19 -2.40
C VAL A 117 -0.01 2.11 -0.97
N TYR A 118 -0.59 1.18 -0.22
CA TYR A 118 -0.25 0.86 1.16
C TYR A 118 -0.04 -0.64 1.28
N SER A 119 0.73 -1.09 2.26
CA SER A 119 0.55 -2.46 2.74
C SER A 119 -0.54 -2.46 3.81
N ILE A 120 -1.27 -3.56 3.89
CA ILE A 120 -2.23 -3.79 4.95
C ILE A 120 -2.00 -5.18 5.54
N GLU A 121 -1.82 -5.22 6.85
CA GLU A 121 -1.62 -6.45 7.62
C GLU A 121 -2.89 -6.77 8.41
N LYS A 122 -3.35 -8.01 8.28
CA LYS A 122 -4.44 -8.53 9.10
C LYS A 122 -3.89 -9.05 10.43
N ASN A 123 -4.21 -8.36 11.51
CA ASN A 123 -3.86 -8.81 12.87
C ASN A 123 -4.83 -9.89 13.36
N ASP A 124 -6.13 -9.62 13.29
CA ASP A 124 -7.19 -10.57 13.68
C ASP A 124 -8.46 -10.37 12.84
N LYS A 125 -9.60 -10.97 13.24
CA LYS A 125 -10.88 -10.84 12.51
C LYS A 125 -11.44 -9.41 12.51
N ASN A 126 -11.11 -8.61 13.53
CA ASN A 126 -11.65 -7.30 13.81
C ASN A 126 -10.58 -6.20 13.88
N SER A 127 -9.30 -6.51 13.61
CA SER A 127 -8.23 -5.53 13.60
C SER A 127 -7.25 -5.73 12.45
N ALA A 128 -6.77 -4.61 11.92
CA ALA A 128 -5.76 -4.57 10.86
C ALA A 128 -4.89 -3.32 10.99
N ILE A 129 -3.72 -3.34 10.37
CA ILE A 129 -2.80 -2.22 10.32
C ILE A 129 -2.54 -1.85 8.87
N ILE A 130 -2.74 -0.59 8.51
CA ILE A 130 -2.35 -0.04 7.21
C ILE A 130 -0.99 0.63 7.38
N HIS A 131 0.00 0.23 6.61
CA HIS A 131 1.32 0.85 6.61
C HIS A 131 1.53 1.63 5.32
N SER A 132 2.05 2.85 5.48
CA SER A 132 2.67 3.59 4.39
C SER A 132 4.18 3.60 4.61
N TYR A 133 4.95 3.29 3.57
CA TYR A 133 6.42 3.35 3.60
C TYR A 133 6.97 4.76 3.30
N ILE A 134 6.08 5.70 2.96
CA ILE A 134 6.44 7.08 2.60
C ILE A 134 5.37 8.01 3.17
N PHE A 135 5.77 9.15 3.72
CA PHE A 135 4.82 10.21 4.04
C PHE A 135 4.39 10.93 2.75
N PRO A 136 3.09 11.02 2.44
CA PRO A 136 2.62 11.84 1.33
C PRO A 136 3.11 13.28 1.49
N ARG A 137 3.63 13.87 0.40
CA ARG A 137 4.24 15.21 0.39
C ARG A 137 3.35 16.31 0.99
N TYR A 138 2.04 16.18 0.86
CA TYR A 138 1.11 17.18 1.40
C TYR A 138 1.02 17.12 2.94
N ILE A 139 1.23 15.96 3.58
CA ILE A 139 1.31 15.84 5.05
C ILE A 139 2.47 16.70 5.55
N LEU A 140 3.62 16.58 4.89
CA LEU A 140 4.83 17.36 5.17
C LEU A 140 4.51 18.86 5.13
N LYS A 141 3.77 19.29 4.10
CA LYS A 141 3.36 20.68 3.91
C LYS A 141 2.34 21.16 4.96
N TYR A 142 1.41 20.32 5.38
CA TYR A 142 0.32 20.73 6.28
C TYR A 142 0.76 20.82 7.75
N ILE A 143 1.65 19.94 8.19
CA ILE A 143 2.14 19.95 9.57
C ILE A 143 3.37 20.86 9.73
N ASN A 144 3.89 21.41 8.63
CA ASN A 144 5.11 22.24 8.60
C ASN A 144 6.29 21.55 9.31
N ILE A 145 6.31 20.21 9.25
CA ILE A 145 7.36 19.37 9.83
C ILE A 145 8.38 19.13 8.72
N THR A 146 9.62 19.47 9.01
CA THR A 146 10.76 19.20 8.14
C THR A 146 11.02 17.69 8.02
N GLU A 147 11.70 17.26 6.95
CA GLU A 147 12.10 15.85 6.83
C GLU A 147 12.94 15.39 8.03
N ASP A 148 13.81 16.27 8.56
CA ASP A 148 14.64 15.99 9.74
C ASP A 148 13.80 15.73 11.00
N GLU A 149 12.76 16.52 11.24
CA GLU A 149 11.84 16.31 12.36
C GLU A 149 11.07 15.00 12.20
N ILE A 150 10.73 14.60 10.97
CA ILE A 150 10.12 13.30 10.70
C ILE A 150 11.07 12.16 11.04
N PHE A 151 12.31 12.21 10.58
CA PHE A 151 13.30 11.17 10.89
C PHE A 151 13.68 11.15 12.38
N SER A 152 13.53 12.27 13.09
CA SER A 152 13.76 12.34 14.54
C SER A 152 12.59 11.79 15.37
N LYS A 153 11.34 11.92 14.86
CA LYS A 153 10.11 11.54 15.56
C LYS A 153 9.60 10.15 15.15
N TYR A 154 9.91 9.73 13.94
CA TYR A 154 9.52 8.45 13.36
C TYR A 154 10.80 7.72 12.95
N GLU A 155 11.09 6.57 13.58
CA GLU A 155 12.33 5.81 13.37
C GLU A 155 12.53 5.35 11.90
N LYS A 156 11.47 5.39 11.09
CA LYS A 156 11.47 5.01 9.67
C LYS A 156 10.59 5.98 8.87
N PRO A 157 10.91 6.24 7.59
CA PRO A 157 9.99 6.94 6.70
C PRO A 157 8.68 6.14 6.59
N GLY A 158 7.55 6.82 6.80
CA GLY A 158 6.23 6.18 6.76
C GLY A 158 5.42 6.31 8.04
N PHE A 159 4.24 5.72 8.03
CA PHE A 159 3.32 5.74 9.17
C PHE A 159 2.48 4.48 9.20
N GLU A 160 1.86 4.23 10.36
CA GLU A 160 0.93 3.14 10.57
C GLU A 160 -0.42 3.70 11.00
N ILE A 161 -1.50 3.10 10.49
CA ILE A 161 -2.86 3.37 10.92
C ILE A 161 -3.46 2.05 11.39
N LYS A 162 -3.82 1.98 12.67
CA LYS A 162 -4.56 0.84 13.20
C LYS A 162 -6.05 1.06 12.99
N ILE A 163 -6.72 0.06 12.44
CA ILE A 163 -8.16 0.09 12.18
C ILE A 163 -8.86 -1.07 12.89
N GLN A 164 -10.09 -0.82 13.34
CA GLN A 164 -10.93 -1.79 14.03
C GLN A 164 -12.29 -1.91 13.35
N LYS A 165 -12.74 -3.15 13.13
CA LYS A 165 -14.02 -3.45 12.50
C LYS A 165 -15.17 -3.01 13.40
N ILE A 166 -16.12 -2.28 12.83
CA ILE A 166 -17.35 -1.85 13.49
C ILE A 166 -18.37 -2.98 13.33
N LYS A 167 -19.00 -3.38 14.44
CA LYS A 167 -20.04 -4.43 14.45
C LYS A 167 -21.37 -3.92 13.91
#